data_AF-A0A3T0KS12-F1
#
_entry.id   AF-A0A3T0KS12-F1
#
_cell.length_a   1.000
_cell.length_b   1.000
_cell.length_c   1.000
_cell.angle_alpha   90.00
_cell.angle_beta   90.00
_cell.angle_gamma   90.00
#
_symmetry.space_group_name_H-M   'P 1'
#
loop_
_entity.id
_entity.type
_entity.pdbx_description
1 polymer ?
#
loop_
_entity_poly.entity_id
_entity_poly.type
_entity_poly.pdbx_seq_one_letter_code
_entity_poly.pdbx_strand_id
1 'polypeptide(L)' 'MDRLIGLGLLLFFLVNLVAWIIIVYKNKKEENISFFKVFMTLTLELILGTFGLYVAIVLGSLLLGIALVFYQ' A
#
# COMPACT_ATOMS: atom_id res chain seq x y z
N MET A 1 -8.94 19.57 4.24
CA MET A 1 -9.15 18.11 4.22
C MET A 1 -8.08 17.40 3.40
N ASP A 2 -7.68 17.95 2.25
CA ASP A 2 -6.70 17.36 1.34
C ASP A 2 -5.31 17.10 1.98
N ARG A 3 -4.86 17.99 2.88
CA ARG A 3 -3.61 17.79 3.63
C ARG A 3 -3.63 16.58 4.56
N LEU A 4 -4.77 16.26 5.18
CA LEU A 4 -4.93 15.10 6.06
C LEU A 4 -4.94 13.80 5.26
N ILE A 5 -5.60 13.80 4.10
CA ILE A 5 -5.62 12.66 3.17
C ILE A 5 -4.21 12.42 2.62
N GLY A 6 -3.49 13.48 2.24
CA GLY A 6 -2.09 13.39 1.80
C GLY A 6 -1.15 12.85 2.88
N LEU A 7 -1.33 13.26 4.14
CA LEU A 7 -0.57 12.72 5.28
C LEU A 7 -0.87 11.25 5.54
N GLY A 8 -2.14 10.83 5.44
CA GLY A 8 -2.53 9.42 5.59
C GLY A 8 -1.92 8.53 4.51
N LEU A 9 -1.88 9.01 3.26
CA LEU A 9 -1.21 8.32 2.15
C LEU A 9 0.30 8.23 2.38
N LEU A 10 0.95 9.30 2.83
CA LEU A 10 2.38 9.29 3.15
C LEU A 10 2.72 8.29 4.26
N LEU A 11 1.91 8.22 5.31
CA LEU A 11 2.09 7.24 6.38
C LEU A 11 1.92 5.80 5.87
N PHE A 12 0.92 5.55 5.01
CA PHE A 12 0.73 4.24 4.39
C PHE A 12 1.94 3.82 3.55
N PHE A 13 2.48 4.72 2.73
CA PHE A 13 3.69 4.46 1.96
C PHE A 13 4.91 4.20 2.84
N LEU A 14 5.09 4.97 3.92
CA LEU A 14 6.19 4.77 4.88
C LEU A 14 6.12 3.40 5.55
N VAL A 15 4.94 2.99 6.02
CA VAL A 15 4.75 1.68 6.66
C VAL A 15 5.04 0.55 5.68
N ASN A 16 4.55 0.65 4.44
CA ASN A 16 4.83 -0.33 3.39
C ASN A 16 6.33 -0.41 3.06
N LEU A 17 7.02 0.73 3.01
CA LEU A 17 8.46 0.79 2.74
C LEU A 17 9.27 0.11 3.86
N VAL A 18 8.89 0.30 5.14
CA VAL A 18 9.53 -0.37 6.27
C VAL A 18 9.27 -1.88 6.26
N ALA A 19 8.03 -2.31 6.06
CA ALA A 19 7.68 -3.73 5.94
C ALA A 19 8.48 -4.41 4.82
N TRP A 20 8.64 -3.72 3.70
CA TRP A 20 9.42 -4.19 2.56
C TRP A 20 10.92 -4.31 2.87
N ILE A 21 11.54 -3.31 3.52
CA ILE A 21 12.96 -3.40 3.93
C ILE A 21 13.19 -4.63 4.79
N ILE A 22 12.26 -4.94 5.71
CA ILE A 22 12.33 -6.14 6.56
C ILE A 22 12.26 -7.41 5.73
N ILE A 23 11.33 -7.49 4.76
CA ILE A 23 11.19 -8.64 3.84
C ILE A 23 12.46 -8.84 3.02
N VAL A 24 13.01 -7.76 2.45
CA VAL A 24 14.26 -7.83 1.68
C VAL A 24 15.42 -8.29 2.55
N TYR A 25 15.57 -7.74 3.75
CA TYR A 25 16.63 -8.16 4.69
C TYR A 25 16.50 -9.63 5.07
N LYS A 26 15.27 -10.11 5.30
CA LYS A 26 14.98 -11.51 5.61
C LYS A 26 15.33 -12.41 4.41
N ASN A 27 14.88 -12.05 3.22
CA ASN A 27 15.06 -12.84 2.01
C ASN A 27 16.53 -12.84 1.51
N LYS A 28 17.27 -11.74 1.72
CA LYS A 28 18.71 -11.65 1.39
C LYS A 28 19.58 -12.60 2.23
N LYS A 29 19.07 -13.06 3.38
CA LYS A 29 19.74 -14.04 4.25
C LYS A 29 19.51 -15.48 3.78
N GLU A 30 18.46 -15.74 3.00
CA GLU A 30 18.07 -17.08 2.54
C GLU A 30 18.40 -17.34 1.06
N GLU A 31 18.50 -16.32 0.19
CA GLU A 31 18.82 -16.51 -1.23
C GLU A 31 19.78 -15.43 -1.79
N ASN A 32 20.57 -15.82 -2.79
CA ASN A 32 21.40 -14.94 -3.62
C ASN A 32 20.48 -14.16 -4.60
N ILE A 33 19.62 -13.30 -4.05
CA ILE A 33 18.58 -12.63 -4.84
C ILE A 33 19.24 -11.57 -5.73
N SER A 34 19.11 -11.75 -7.04
CA SER A 34 19.52 -10.78 -8.04
C SER A 34 18.85 -9.43 -7.78
N PHE A 35 19.66 -8.36 -7.76
CA PHE A 35 19.20 -6.97 -7.63
C PHE A 35 18.08 -6.62 -8.62
N PHE A 36 18.09 -7.25 -9.80
CA PHE A 36 17.06 -7.07 -10.83
C PHE A 36 15.70 -7.63 -10.40
N LYS A 37 15.69 -8.79 -9.73
CA LYS A 37 14.45 -9.41 -9.22
C LYS A 37 13.84 -8.55 -8.11
N VAL A 38 14.68 -8.00 -7.22
CA VAL A 38 14.26 -7.06 -6.17
C VAL A 38 13.61 -5.81 -6.78
N PHE A 39 14.23 -5.20 -7.79
CA PHE A 39 13.70 -4.01 -8.47
C PHE A 39 12.34 -4.26 -9.15
N MET A 40 12.20 -5.42 -9.81
CA MET A 40 10.95 -5.79 -10.49
C MET A 40 9.82 -6.03 -9.49
N THR A 41 10.10 -6.74 -8.38
CA THR A 41 9.14 -6.95 -7.29
C THR A 41 8.74 -5.63 -6.63
N LEU A 42 9.69 -4.71 -6.42
CA LEU A 42 9.43 -3.37 -5.87
C LEU A 42 8.43 -2.60 -6.72
N THR A 43 8.66 -2.60 -8.03
CA THR A 43 7.81 -1.88 -8.99
C THR A 43 6.41 -2.49 -9.00
N LEU A 44 6.31 -3.82 -9.01
CA LEU A 44 5.04 -4.54 -8.95
C LEU A 44 4.28 -4.27 -7.65
N GLU A 45 4.92 -4.39 -6.49
CA GLU A 45 4.29 -4.16 -5.19
C GLU A 45 3.87 -2.70 -5.00
N LEU A 46 4.64 -1.73 -5.53
CA LEU A 46 4.25 -0.33 -5.47
C LEU A 46 3.00 -0.06 -6.32
N ILE A 47 2.92 -0.67 -7.52
CA ILE A 47 1.76 -0.58 -8.42
C ILE A 47 0.55 -1.29 -7.80
N LEU A 48 0.72 -2.52 -7.31
CA LEU A 48 -0.35 -3.29 -6.66
C LEU A 48 -0.81 -2.64 -5.36
N GLY A 49 0.12 -2.09 -4.58
CA GLY A 49 -0.16 -1.37 -3.35
C GLY A 49 -0.95 -0.10 -3.62
N THR A 50 -0.59 0.70 -4.63
CA THR A 50 -1.37 1.89 -5.02
C THR A 50 -2.73 1.53 -5.57
N PHE A 51 -2.83 0.49 -6.41
CA PHE A 51 -4.12 0.01 -6.92
C PHE A 51 -5.02 -0.52 -5.81
N GLY A 52 -4.46 -1.31 -4.89
CA GLY A 52 -5.19 -1.86 -3.74
C GLY A 52 -5.68 -0.76 -2.80
N LEU A 53 -4.86 0.27 -2.56
CA LEU A 53 -5.23 1.44 -1.76
C LEU A 53 -6.35 2.24 -2.43
N TYR A 54 -6.25 2.46 -3.75
CA TYR A 54 -7.32 3.10 -4.52
C TYR A 54 -8.64 2.32 -4.41
N VAL A 55 -8.61 1.00 -4.63
CA VAL A 55 -9.78 0.13 -4.49
C VAL A 55 -10.35 0.18 -3.07
N ALA A 56 -9.50 0.15 -2.04
CA ALA A 56 -9.94 0.25 -0.65
C ALA A 56 -10.63 1.59 -0.35
N ILE A 57 -10.10 2.71 -0.87
CA ILE A 57 -10.72 4.03 -0.72
C ILE A 57 -12.08 4.07 -1.42
N VAL A 58 -12.17 3.56 -2.65
CA VAL A 58 -13.44 3.55 -3.41
C VAL A 58 -14.49 2.69 -2.71
N LEU A 59 -14.14 1.47 -2.31
CA LEU A 59 -15.05 0.57 -1.61
C LEU A 59 -15.46 1.12 -0.23
N GLY A 60 -14.52 1.69 0.53
CA GLY A 60 -14.79 2.33 1.81
C GLY A 60 -15.73 3.53 1.67
N SER A 61 -15.53 4.35 0.64
CA SER A 61 -16.41 5.49 0.33
C SER A 61 -17.81 5.03 -0.07
N LEU A 62 -17.91 3.94 -0.84
CA LEU A 62 -19.19 3.35 -1.24
C LEU A 62 -19.96 2.80 -0.04
N LEU A 63 -19.29 2.09 0.86
CA LEU A 63 -19.86 1.59 2.11
C LEU A 63 -20.33 2.72 3.01
N LEU A 64 -19.54 3.80 3.14
CA LEU A 64 -19.95 4.99 3.89
C LEU A 64 -21.17 5.67 3.26
N GLY A 65 -21.24 5.76 1.93
CA GLY A 65 -22.40 6.28 1.22
C GLY A 65 -23.66 5.46 1.45
N ILE A 66 -23.55 4.12 1.37
CA ILE A 66 -24.66 3.20 1.70
C ILE A 66 -25.07 3.37 3.16
N ALA A 67 -24.12 3.37 4.10
CA ALA A 67 -24.42 3.55 5.52
C ALA A 67 -25.17 4.86 5.78
N LEU A 68 -24.73 5.98 5.18
CA LEU A 68 -25.41 7.28 5.32
C LEU A 68 -26.81 7.30 4.71
N VAL A 69 -27.04 6.60 3.60
CA VAL A 69 -28.37 6.57 2.95
C VAL A 69 -29.36 5.68 3.70
N PHE A 70 -28.89 4.57 4.29
CA PHE A 70 -29.75 3.57 4.93
C PHE A 70 -29.83 3.68 6.46
N TYR A 71 -28.92 4.42 7.11
CA TYR A 71 -28.91 4.63 8.57
C TYR A 71 -29.05 6.12 8.98
N GLN A 72 -29.47 6.99 8.06
CA GLN A 72 -30.14 8.25 8.41
C GLN A 72 -31.60 7.99 8.77
#